data_AF-A0AAV2NRL8-F1
#
_entry.id   AF-A0AAV2NRL8-F1
#
_cell.length_a   1.000
_cell.length_b   1.000
_cell.length_c   1.000
_cell.angle_alpha   90.00
_cell.angle_beta   90.00
_cell.angle_gamma   90.00
#
_symmetry.space_group_name_H-M   'P 1'
#
loop_
_entity.id
_entity.type
_entity.pdbx_description
1 polymer ?
#
loop_
_entity_poly.entity_id
_entity_poly.type
_entity_poly.pdbx_seq_one_letter_code
_entity_poly.pdbx_strand_id
1 'polypeptide(L)'
;MAEDEEEADWPNNARLFQIAVSNSLRNISESVSENEFVEILTILKSNPSIAEKLHKAMIKELYNSMNNDLEAILKEGSLQDVLSKIAKLSEESTMSINEDAWRPPGNVTTHLISLDAHKIKEATEELEKQVNEVERKNEILMKTIAENRSRIRATNDNMIRILNHTPVILQELEKMYEELMTCHKMIKDEYFQDKV
;
A
#
# COMPACT_ATOMS: atom_id res chain seq x y z
N MET A 1 41.27 -23.36 -21.09
CA MET A 1 39.81 -23.18 -21.05
C MET A 1 39.51 -22.65 -19.66
N ALA A 2 39.05 -21.39 -19.62
CA ALA A 2 38.42 -20.71 -18.48
C ALA A 2 39.05 -20.91 -17.09
N GLU A 3 40.15 -20.20 -16.86
CA GLU A 3 40.47 -19.63 -15.54
C GLU A 3 40.12 -18.16 -15.70
N ASP A 4 39.05 -17.66 -15.03
CA ASP A 4 38.72 -16.23 -14.78
C ASP A 4 37.27 -16.11 -14.20
N GLU A 5 36.89 -17.01 -13.29
CA GLU A 5 35.69 -16.86 -12.48
C GLU A 5 36.13 -16.78 -11.01
N GLU A 6 35.65 -15.76 -10.29
CA GLU A 6 35.92 -15.42 -8.87
C GLU A 6 36.97 -14.33 -8.54
N GLU A 7 37.03 -13.24 -9.31
CA GLU A 7 37.19 -11.93 -8.63
C GLU A 7 35.79 -11.43 -8.28
N ALA A 8 35.31 -11.80 -7.10
CA ALA A 8 34.09 -11.22 -6.54
C ALA A 8 34.22 -9.69 -6.57
N ASP A 9 33.37 -9.04 -7.37
CA ASP A 9 33.35 -7.60 -7.58
C ASP A 9 33.11 -6.89 -6.24
N TRP A 10 34.21 -6.56 -5.56
CA TRP A 10 34.18 -5.94 -4.25
C TRP A 10 33.71 -4.50 -4.44
N PRO A 11 32.58 -4.09 -3.84
CA PRO A 11 32.05 -2.76 -4.07
C PRO A 11 33.07 -1.69 -3.66
N ASN A 12 33.13 -0.63 -4.46
CA ASN A 12 34.16 0.41 -4.36
C ASN A 12 34.24 1.03 -2.95
N ASN A 13 33.10 1.22 -2.28
CA ASN A 13 33.03 1.77 -0.92
C ASN A 13 33.71 0.87 0.13
N ALA A 14 33.59 -0.46 0.01
CA ALA A 14 34.22 -1.39 0.95
C ALA A 14 35.73 -1.52 0.69
N ARG A 15 36.17 -1.46 -0.57
CA ARG A 15 37.60 -1.33 -0.90
C ARG A 15 38.18 -0.04 -0.32
N LEU A 16 37.51 1.09 -0.49
CA LEU A 16 37.96 2.38 0.05
C LEU A 16 38.09 2.35 1.58
N PHE A 17 37.11 1.74 2.27
CA PHE A 17 37.18 1.55 3.71
C PHE A 17 38.39 0.70 4.13
N GLN A 18 38.56 -0.46 3.50
CA GLN A 18 39.68 -1.37 3.79
C GLN A 18 41.03 -0.67 3.57
N ILE A 19 41.18 0.06 2.46
CA ILE A 19 42.41 0.81 2.15
C ILE A 19 42.67 1.89 3.21
N ALA A 20 41.64 2.67 3.58
CA ALA A 20 41.79 3.74 4.56
C ALA A 20 42.20 3.22 5.95
N VAL A 21 41.57 2.14 6.40
CA VAL A 21 41.89 1.53 7.69
C VAL A 21 43.25 0.85 7.65
N SER A 22 43.56 0.06 6.62
CA SER A 22 44.85 -0.63 6.49
C SER A 22 46.04 0.34 6.42
N ASN A 23 45.88 1.49 5.75
CA ASN A 23 46.89 2.56 5.77
C ASN A 23 47.06 3.16 7.17
N SER A 24 45.97 3.34 7.92
CA SER A 24 46.05 3.79 9.32
C SER A 24 46.77 2.78 10.21
N LEU A 25 46.49 1.48 10.02
CA LEU A 25 47.17 0.39 10.72
C LEU A 25 48.66 0.33 10.39
N ARG A 26 49.04 0.59 9.13
CA ARG A 26 50.44 0.73 8.72
C ARG A 26 51.13 1.86 9.48
N ASN A 27 50.52 3.05 9.47
CA ASN A 27 51.06 4.21 10.18
C ASN A 27 51.22 3.94 11.69
N ILE A 28 50.31 3.19 12.31
CA ILE A 28 50.44 2.77 13.71
C ILE A 28 51.64 1.82 13.87
N SER A 29 51.76 0.80 13.01
CA SER A 29 52.86 -0.15 13.09
C SER A 29 54.23 0.49 12.89
N GLU A 30 54.32 1.53 12.05
CA GLU A 30 55.55 2.24 11.71
C GLU A 30 55.78 3.49 12.58
N SER A 31 54.90 3.77 13.55
CA SER A 31 54.94 4.99 14.37
C SER A 31 56.19 5.12 15.26
N VAL A 32 56.77 3.99 15.64
CA VAL A 32 57.99 3.94 16.44
C VAL A 32 59.17 3.70 15.51
N SER A 33 60.08 4.68 15.43
CA SER A 33 61.32 4.54 14.69
C SER A 33 62.27 3.54 15.34
N GLU A 34 63.23 3.01 14.58
CA GLU A 34 64.23 2.08 15.13
C GLU A 34 65.04 2.72 16.27
N ASN A 35 65.36 4.01 16.16
CA ASN A 35 66.07 4.75 17.20
C ASN A 35 65.27 4.82 18.50
N GLU A 36 63.99 5.19 18.43
CA GLU A 36 63.10 5.23 19.59
C GLU A 36 62.93 3.83 20.21
N PHE A 37 62.83 2.79 19.37
CA PHE A 37 62.75 1.41 19.82
C PHE A 37 63.97 0.98 20.64
N VAL A 38 65.18 1.33 20.18
CA VAL A 38 66.45 1.06 20.89
C VAL A 38 66.60 1.90 22.15
N GLU A 39 66.09 3.14 22.14
CA GLU A 39 66.08 4.00 23.33
C GLU A 39 65.16 3.46 24.43
N ILE A 40 63.99 2.92 24.06
CA ILE A 40 63.05 2.27 24.98
C ILE A 40 63.64 0.94 25.50
N LEU A 41 64.18 0.11 24.61
CA LEU A 41 64.77 -1.20 24.94
C LEU A 41 66.29 -1.11 25.01
N THR A 42 66.79 -0.41 26.03
CA THR A 42 68.23 -0.11 26.18
C THR A 42 69.15 -1.33 26.19
N ILE A 43 68.63 -2.52 26.52
CA ILE A 43 69.35 -3.81 26.48
C ILE A 43 69.87 -4.12 25.07
N LEU A 44 69.22 -3.60 24.03
CA LEU A 44 69.56 -3.85 22.63
C LEU A 44 70.66 -2.92 22.09
N LYS A 45 71.06 -1.87 22.85
CA LYS A 45 72.09 -0.90 22.42
C LYS A 45 73.43 -1.54 22.09
N SER A 46 73.78 -2.64 22.77
CA SER A 46 75.03 -3.36 22.53
C SER A 46 75.01 -4.27 21.30
N ASN A 47 73.83 -4.52 20.70
CA ASN A 47 73.64 -5.43 19.57
C ASN A 47 72.72 -4.82 18.51
N PRO A 48 73.18 -3.82 17.73
CA PRO A 48 72.36 -3.08 16.78
C PRO A 48 71.71 -3.97 15.70
N SER A 49 72.42 -5.01 15.22
CA SER A 49 71.85 -5.95 14.24
C SER A 49 70.66 -6.76 14.79
N ILE A 50 70.65 -7.06 16.09
CA ILE A 50 69.52 -7.74 16.73
C ILE A 50 68.36 -6.77 16.92
N ALA A 51 68.67 -5.53 17.30
CA ALA A 51 67.68 -4.47 17.46
C ALA A 51 66.91 -4.20 16.15
N GLU A 52 67.62 -4.05 15.03
CA GLU A 52 67.05 -3.84 13.70
C GLU A 52 66.12 -4.99 13.30
N LYS A 53 66.58 -6.24 13.49
CA LYS A 53 65.77 -7.43 13.17
C LYS A 53 64.51 -7.52 14.02
N LEU A 54 64.62 -7.21 15.32
CA LEU A 54 63.50 -7.27 16.25
C LEU A 54 62.49 -6.17 15.96
N HIS A 55 62.95 -4.95 15.66
CA HIS A 55 62.10 -3.82 15.26
C HIS A 55 61.32 -4.15 13.98
N LYS A 56 62.01 -4.64 12.94
CA LYS A 56 61.35 -5.08 11.70
C LYS A 56 60.34 -6.20 11.93
N ALA A 57 60.66 -7.16 12.80
CA ALA A 57 59.73 -8.23 13.17
C ALA A 57 58.50 -7.69 13.89
N MET A 58 58.68 -6.75 14.83
CA MET A 58 57.60 -6.10 15.57
C MET A 58 56.64 -5.37 14.62
N ILE A 59 57.15 -4.51 13.72
CA ILE A 59 56.32 -3.77 12.75
C ILE A 59 55.51 -4.75 11.90
N LYS A 60 56.18 -5.75 11.32
CA LYS A 60 55.55 -6.72 10.43
C LYS A 60 54.46 -7.52 11.14
N GLU A 61 54.76 -8.03 12.33
CA GLU A 61 53.82 -8.86 13.08
C GLU A 61 52.60 -8.04 13.52
N LEU A 62 52.84 -6.81 14.02
CA LEU A 62 51.77 -5.92 14.44
C LEU A 62 50.86 -5.55 13.27
N TYR A 63 51.42 -5.14 12.12
CA TYR A 63 50.64 -4.82 10.92
C TYR A 63 49.84 -6.02 10.41
N ASN A 64 50.46 -7.20 10.34
CA ASN A 64 49.80 -8.41 9.85
C ASN A 64 48.68 -8.84 10.80
N SER A 65 48.92 -8.83 12.11
CA SER A 65 47.90 -9.18 13.11
C SER A 65 46.70 -8.24 13.01
N MET A 66 46.92 -6.92 13.00
CA MET A 66 45.83 -5.94 12.92
C MET A 66 45.05 -6.05 11.59
N ASN A 67 45.72 -6.32 10.46
CA ASN A 67 45.02 -6.52 9.19
C ASN A 67 44.24 -7.83 9.14
N ASN A 68 44.75 -8.90 9.75
CA ASN A 68 44.00 -10.15 9.85
C ASN A 68 42.73 -9.96 10.68
N ASP A 69 42.80 -9.17 11.75
CA ASP A 69 41.62 -8.79 12.54
C ASP A 69 40.65 -7.92 11.74
N LEU A 70 41.15 -6.98 10.92
CA LEU A 70 40.33 -6.18 10.01
C LEU A 70 39.59 -7.07 8.99
N GLU A 71 40.28 -8.04 8.39
CA GLU A 71 39.67 -9.03 7.48
C GLU A 71 38.62 -9.89 8.19
N ALA A 72 38.88 -10.28 9.43
CA ALA A 72 37.91 -11.01 10.25
C ALA A 72 36.66 -10.15 10.52
N ILE A 73 36.81 -8.88 10.91
CA ILE A 73 35.70 -7.95 11.14
C ILE A 73 34.88 -7.73 9.86
N LEU A 74 35.54 -7.59 8.72
CA LEU A 74 34.88 -7.43 7.42
C LEU A 74 33.99 -8.64 7.08
N LYS A 75 34.44 -9.85 7.44
CA LYS A 75 33.73 -11.11 7.19
C LYS A 75 32.67 -11.43 8.25
N GLU A 76 33.00 -11.32 9.53
CA GLU A 76 32.13 -11.69 10.66
C GLU A 76 30.93 -10.74 10.79
N GLY A 77 31.13 -9.44 10.53
CA GLY A 77 30.08 -8.43 10.63
C GLY A 77 29.17 -8.29 9.41
N SER A 78 29.32 -9.12 8.38
CA SER A 78 28.70 -8.91 7.04
C SER A 78 28.87 -7.46 6.54
N LEU A 79 29.95 -6.78 6.94
CA LEU A 79 30.14 -5.35 6.65
C LEU A 79 30.27 -5.15 5.14
N GLN A 80 30.89 -6.11 4.46
CA GLN A 80 30.95 -6.15 3.00
C GLN A 80 29.55 -6.21 2.37
N ASP A 81 28.63 -7.03 2.90
CA ASP A 81 27.27 -7.14 2.38
C ASP A 81 26.46 -5.86 2.64
N VAL A 82 26.64 -5.26 3.82
CA VAL A 82 25.98 -3.99 4.17
C VAL A 82 26.47 -2.86 3.27
N LEU A 83 27.78 -2.75 3.04
CA LEU A 83 28.36 -1.77 2.13
C LEU A 83 27.91 -2.01 0.67
N SER A 84 27.80 -3.27 0.25
CA SER A 84 27.22 -3.65 -1.05
C SER A 84 25.76 -3.19 -1.17
N LYS A 85 24.95 -3.42 -0.13
CA LYS A 85 23.54 -2.98 -0.10
C LYS A 85 23.43 -1.46 -0.12
N ILE A 86 24.29 -0.74 0.60
CA ILE A 86 24.31 0.73 0.58
C ILE A 86 24.65 1.25 -0.81
N ALA A 87 25.63 0.64 -1.50
CA ALA A 87 25.98 1.03 -2.87
C ALA A 87 24.78 0.85 -3.81
N LYS A 88 24.12 -0.30 -3.76
CA LYS A 88 22.90 -0.57 -4.54
C LYS A 88 21.77 0.42 -4.25
N LEU A 89 21.48 0.69 -2.97
CA LEU A 89 20.47 1.67 -2.58
C LEU A 89 20.80 3.08 -3.07
N SER A 90 22.09 3.43 -3.15
CA SER A 90 22.52 4.72 -3.70
C SER A 90 22.34 4.79 -5.22
N GLU A 91 22.54 3.68 -5.94
CA GLU A 91 22.31 3.60 -7.39
C GLU A 91 20.82 3.56 -7.75
N GLU A 92 20.02 2.85 -6.95
CA GLU A 92 18.55 2.73 -7.11
C GLU A 92 17.81 4.01 -6.70
N SER A 93 18.46 4.90 -5.94
CA SER A 93 17.85 6.15 -5.50
C SER A 93 17.46 7.02 -6.69
N THR A 94 16.15 7.25 -6.86
CA THR A 94 15.58 8.13 -7.88
C THR A 94 15.58 9.61 -7.47
N MET A 95 16.02 9.92 -6.25
CA MET A 95 16.06 11.29 -5.74
C MET A 95 17.11 12.12 -6.49
N SER A 96 16.72 13.34 -6.89
CA SER A 96 17.67 14.26 -7.52
C SER A 96 18.75 14.66 -6.52
N ILE A 97 19.96 14.93 -7.02
CA ILE A 97 21.13 15.32 -6.20
C ILE A 97 20.85 16.57 -5.33
N ASN A 98 19.84 17.37 -5.68
CA ASN A 98 19.48 18.62 -5.01
C ASN A 98 18.29 18.50 -4.04
N GLU A 99 17.70 17.31 -3.87
CA GLU A 99 16.58 17.12 -2.96
C GLU A 99 17.01 16.41 -1.68
N ASP A 100 16.67 17.03 -0.54
CA ASP A 100 16.91 16.42 0.76
C ASP A 100 15.99 15.21 0.94
N ALA A 101 16.61 14.04 1.04
CA ALA A 101 15.90 12.82 1.40
C ALA A 101 15.26 12.94 2.79
N TRP A 102 14.04 12.45 2.92
CA TRP A 102 13.32 12.45 4.19
C TRP A 102 14.17 11.80 5.29
N ARG A 103 14.16 12.40 6.49
CA ARG A 103 14.85 11.91 7.68
C ARG A 103 13.84 11.77 8.82
N PRO A 104 13.94 10.73 9.67
CA PRO A 104 13.05 10.58 10.81
C PRO A 104 13.09 11.83 11.72
N PRO A 105 11.93 12.48 11.99
CA PRO A 105 11.87 13.74 12.73
C PRO A 105 12.07 13.58 14.25
N GLY A 106 12.49 12.40 14.73
CA GLY A 106 12.58 12.07 16.15
C GLY A 106 11.23 11.82 16.84
N ASN A 107 10.10 12.13 16.18
CA ASN A 107 8.76 11.79 16.65
C ASN A 107 8.26 10.50 15.97
N VAL A 108 8.09 9.44 16.78
CA VAL A 108 7.64 8.12 16.32
C VAL A 108 6.25 8.17 15.70
N THR A 109 5.33 8.97 16.25
CA THR A 109 3.96 9.08 15.75
C THR A 109 3.95 9.60 14.31
N THR A 110 4.75 10.63 14.01
CA THR A 110 4.85 11.17 12.65
C THR A 110 5.47 10.17 11.68
N HIS A 111 6.44 9.37 12.13
CA HIS A 111 7.03 8.32 11.30
C HIS A 111 6.03 7.21 10.96
N LEU A 112 5.27 6.72 11.95
CA LEU A 112 4.27 5.66 11.75
C LEU A 112 3.15 6.09 10.80
N ILE A 113 2.72 7.36 10.87
CA ILE A 113 1.71 7.90 9.94
C ILE A 113 2.16 7.74 8.48
N SER A 114 3.45 7.95 8.18
CA SER A 114 3.95 7.80 6.81
C SER A 114 3.99 6.34 6.33
N LEU A 115 4.29 5.39 7.22
CA LEU A 115 4.36 3.97 6.88
C LEU A 115 2.97 3.38 6.61
N ASP A 116 1.99 3.75 7.42
CA ASP A 116 0.62 3.27 7.29
C ASP A 116 -0.19 4.02 6.21
N ALA A 117 0.30 5.18 5.74
CA ALA A 117 -0.37 6.00 4.74
C ALA A 117 -0.75 5.22 3.48
N HIS A 118 0.13 4.34 2.99
CA HIS A 118 -0.16 3.52 1.81
C HIS A 118 -1.31 2.55 2.05
N LYS A 119 -1.27 1.80 3.17
CA LYS A 119 -2.30 0.84 3.53
C LYS A 119 -3.65 1.51 3.78
N ILE A 120 -3.62 2.67 4.44
CA ILE A 120 -4.82 3.49 4.67
C ILE A 120 -5.38 3.95 3.33
N LYS A 121 -4.53 4.43 2.41
CA LYS A 121 -4.95 4.85 1.07
C LYS A 121 -5.64 3.71 0.30
N GLU A 122 -5.02 2.53 0.23
CA GLU A 122 -5.60 1.36 -0.42
C GLU A 122 -6.95 0.97 0.19
N ALA A 123 -7.06 0.97 1.52
CA ALA A 123 -8.31 0.67 2.21
C ALA A 123 -9.39 1.73 1.94
N THR A 124 -9.03 3.01 1.86
CA THR A 124 -9.98 4.09 1.54
C THR A 124 -10.49 3.99 0.11
N GLU A 125 -9.62 3.70 -0.86
CA GLU A 125 -10.01 3.55 -2.27
C GLU A 125 -10.95 2.34 -2.48
N GLU A 126 -10.69 1.25 -1.76
CA GLU A 126 -11.57 0.07 -1.81
C GLU A 126 -12.93 0.35 -1.17
N LEU A 127 -12.96 1.02 -0.01
CA LEU A 127 -14.20 1.39 0.65
C LEU A 127 -15.04 2.33 -0.21
N GLU A 128 -14.42 3.31 -0.87
CA GLU A 128 -15.09 4.24 -1.78
C GLU A 128 -15.78 3.50 -2.93
N LYS A 129 -15.10 2.53 -3.56
CA LYS A 129 -15.71 1.69 -4.61
C LYS A 129 -16.95 0.95 -4.11
N GLN A 130 -16.87 0.36 -2.91
CA GLN A 130 -17.98 -0.38 -2.33
C GLN A 130 -19.18 0.53 -2.01
N VAL A 131 -18.93 1.71 -1.44
CA VAL A 131 -19.97 2.71 -1.13
C VAL A 131 -20.66 3.16 -2.41
N ASN A 132 -19.89 3.55 -3.44
CA ASN A 132 -20.44 4.00 -4.72
C ASN A 132 -21.34 2.94 -5.37
N GLU A 133 -20.96 1.66 -5.29
CA GLU A 133 -21.77 0.58 -5.85
C GLU A 133 -23.10 0.37 -5.08
N VAL A 134 -23.07 0.51 -3.75
CA VAL A 134 -24.28 0.43 -2.92
C VAL A 134 -25.20 1.62 -3.20
N GLU A 135 -24.66 2.82 -3.28
CA GLU A 135 -25.43 4.04 -3.57
C GLU A 135 -26.11 3.96 -4.94
N ARG A 136 -25.38 3.52 -5.98
CA ARG A 136 -25.93 3.30 -7.32
C ARG A 136 -27.07 2.28 -7.32
N LYS A 137 -26.91 1.15 -6.61
CA LYS A 137 -27.98 0.14 -6.48
C LYS A 137 -29.20 0.72 -5.76
N ASN A 138 -28.98 1.53 -4.72
CA ASN A 138 -30.06 2.15 -3.96
C ASN A 138 -30.83 3.18 -4.80
N GLU A 139 -30.15 3.97 -5.63
CA GLU A 139 -30.79 4.92 -6.55
C GLU A 139 -31.71 4.21 -7.54
N ILE A 140 -31.25 3.11 -8.15
CA ILE A 140 -32.07 2.29 -9.05
C ILE A 140 -33.29 1.72 -8.33
N LEU A 141 -33.10 1.24 -7.10
CA LEU A 141 -34.18 0.70 -6.29
C LEU A 141 -35.21 1.77 -5.93
N MET A 142 -34.76 2.96 -5.52
CA MET A 142 -35.62 4.11 -5.22
C MET A 142 -36.46 4.52 -6.43
N LYS A 143 -35.87 4.57 -7.62
CA LYS A 143 -36.58 4.85 -8.87
C LYS A 143 -37.66 3.79 -9.14
N THR A 144 -37.31 2.51 -9.01
CA THR A 144 -38.24 1.39 -9.20
C THR A 144 -39.41 1.44 -8.20
N ILE A 145 -39.14 1.76 -6.93
CA ILE A 145 -40.18 1.93 -5.91
C ILE A 145 -41.11 3.10 -6.26
N ALA A 146 -40.56 4.23 -6.71
CA ALA A 146 -41.35 5.40 -7.10
C ALA A 146 -42.27 5.09 -8.28
N GLU A 147 -41.76 4.42 -9.32
CA GLU A 147 -42.53 3.97 -10.49
C GLU A 147 -43.66 3.01 -10.07
N ASN A 148 -43.36 2.02 -9.24
CA ASN A 148 -44.36 1.07 -8.74
C ASN A 148 -45.43 1.74 -7.87
N ARG A 149 -45.04 2.65 -6.97
CA ARG A 149 -46.00 3.44 -6.17
C ARG A 149 -46.92 4.27 -7.06
N SER A 150 -46.40 4.86 -8.13
CA SER A 150 -47.22 5.62 -9.09
C SER A 150 -48.18 4.73 -9.87
N ARG A 151 -47.75 3.53 -10.29
CA ARG A 151 -48.65 2.54 -10.92
C ARG A 151 -49.78 2.12 -9.99
N ILE A 152 -49.46 1.79 -8.72
CA ILE A 152 -50.45 1.41 -7.71
C ILE A 152 -51.47 2.52 -7.51
N ARG A 153 -51.02 3.79 -7.38
CA ARG A 153 -51.92 4.94 -7.27
C ARG A 153 -52.85 5.07 -8.47
N ALA A 154 -52.31 5.00 -9.69
CA ALA A 154 -53.13 5.08 -10.89
C ALA A 154 -54.17 3.95 -10.99
N THR A 155 -53.81 2.72 -10.62
CA THR A 155 -54.76 1.59 -10.57
C THR A 155 -55.82 1.82 -9.50
N ASN A 156 -55.43 2.28 -8.30
CA ASN A 156 -56.35 2.57 -7.22
C ASN A 156 -57.35 3.68 -7.59
N ASP A 157 -56.88 4.77 -8.21
CA ASP A 157 -57.73 5.87 -8.65
C ASP A 157 -58.73 5.41 -9.73
N ASN A 158 -58.30 4.54 -10.65
CA ASN A 158 -59.18 3.93 -11.64
C ASN A 158 -60.25 3.04 -10.97
N MET A 159 -59.88 2.23 -9.98
CA MET A 159 -60.83 1.40 -9.22
C MET A 159 -61.85 2.25 -8.48
N ILE A 160 -61.42 3.31 -7.80
CA ILE A 160 -62.31 4.25 -7.11
C ILE A 160 -63.27 4.91 -8.10
N ARG A 161 -62.80 5.34 -9.27
CA ARG A 161 -63.65 5.93 -10.31
C ARG A 161 -64.73 4.95 -10.77
N ILE A 162 -64.37 3.68 -11.03
CA ILE A 162 -65.33 2.64 -11.42
C ILE A 162 -66.34 2.43 -10.29
N LEU A 163 -65.87 2.21 -9.06
CA LEU A 163 -66.73 1.98 -7.89
C LEU A 163 -67.71 3.13 -7.65
N ASN A 164 -67.29 4.38 -7.86
CA ASN A 164 -68.17 5.53 -7.71
C ASN A 164 -69.21 5.65 -8.83
N HIS A 165 -68.89 5.17 -10.05
CA HIS A 165 -69.80 5.27 -11.19
C HIS A 165 -70.80 4.11 -11.28
N THR A 166 -70.43 2.92 -10.80
CA THR A 166 -71.28 1.72 -10.85
C THR A 166 -72.67 1.92 -10.24
N PRO A 167 -72.85 2.57 -9.07
CA PRO A 167 -74.19 2.80 -8.50
C PRO A 167 -75.07 3.67 -9.40
N VAL A 168 -74.48 4.66 -10.09
CA VAL A 168 -75.22 5.55 -11.01
C VAL A 168 -75.75 4.74 -12.19
N ILE A 169 -74.90 3.90 -12.79
CA ILE A 169 -75.29 3.04 -13.92
C ILE A 169 -76.36 2.02 -13.48
N LEU A 170 -76.20 1.41 -12.29
CA LEU A 170 -77.19 0.48 -11.76
C LEU A 170 -78.55 1.16 -11.56
N GLN A 171 -78.57 2.37 -11.00
CA GLN A 171 -79.81 3.14 -10.81
C GLN A 171 -80.48 3.50 -12.15
N GLU A 172 -79.70 3.89 -13.16
CA GLU A 172 -80.23 4.14 -14.51
C GLU A 172 -80.82 2.87 -15.14
N LEU A 173 -80.14 1.73 -14.97
CA LEU A 173 -80.61 0.44 -15.47
C LEU A 173 -81.91 -0.01 -14.78
N GLU A 174 -81.98 0.11 -13.45
CA GLU A 174 -83.20 -0.15 -12.67
C GLU A 174 -84.36 0.71 -13.16
N LYS A 175 -84.12 2.00 -13.38
CA LYS A 175 -85.14 2.92 -13.89
C LYS A 175 -85.65 2.49 -15.27
N MET A 176 -84.76 2.17 -16.21
CA MET A 176 -85.16 1.68 -17.54
C MET A 176 -85.95 0.36 -17.46
N TYR A 177 -85.56 -0.53 -16.54
CA TYR A 177 -86.28 -1.78 -16.32
C TYR A 177 -87.71 -1.53 -15.85
N GLU A 178 -87.91 -0.63 -14.89
CA GLU A 178 -89.25 -0.25 -14.41
C GLU A 178 -90.11 0.40 -15.51
N GLU A 179 -89.52 1.27 -16.33
CA GLU A 179 -90.19 1.87 -17.50
C GLU A 179 -90.62 0.77 -18.50
N LEU A 180 -89.75 -0.18 -18.80
CA LEU A 180 -90.05 -1.30 -19.70
C LEU A 180 -91.14 -2.21 -19.14
N MET A 181 -91.10 -2.51 -17.85
CA MET A 181 -92.13 -3.31 -17.16
C MET A 181 -93.50 -2.62 -17.22
N THR A 182 -93.51 -1.29 -17.07
CA THR A 182 -94.73 -0.48 -17.22
C THR A 182 -95.28 -0.56 -18.64
N CYS A 183 -94.43 -0.37 -19.65
CA CYS A 183 -94.82 -0.52 -21.07
C CYS A 183 -95.35 -1.92 -21.38
N HIS A 184 -94.69 -2.97 -20.87
CA HIS A 184 -95.14 -4.35 -21.06
C HIS A 184 -96.53 -4.58 -20.45
N LYS A 185 -96.78 -4.03 -19.25
CA LYS A 185 -98.09 -4.10 -18.60
C LYS A 185 -99.16 -3.37 -19.42
N MET A 186 -98.87 -2.18 -19.93
CA MET A 186 -99.81 -1.43 -20.79
C MET A 186 -100.18 -2.21 -22.06
N ILE A 187 -99.19 -2.78 -22.76
CA ILE A 187 -99.42 -3.61 -23.95
C ILE A 187 -100.29 -4.84 -23.60
N LYS A 188 -100.02 -5.47 -22.46
CA LYS A 188 -100.80 -6.63 -22.00
C LYS A 188 -102.25 -6.22 -21.70
N ASP A 189 -102.46 -5.11 -21.00
CA ASP A 189 -103.79 -4.63 -20.61
C ASP A 189 -104.62 -4.18 -21.83
N GLU A 190 -104.00 -3.57 -22.86
CA GLU A 190 -104.66 -3.27 -24.15
C GLU A 190 -105.07 -4.54 -24.93
N TYR A 191 -104.21 -5.57 -24.95
CA TYR A 191 -104.49 -6.82 -25.68
C TYR A 191 -105.65 -7.65 -25.07
N PHE A 192 -106.00 -7.41 -23.80
CA PHE A 192 -107.13 -8.04 -23.12
C PHE A 192 -108.41 -7.20 -23.10
N GLN A 193 -108.35 -5.91 -23.46
CA GLN A 193 -109.54 -5.07 -23.67
C GLN A 193 -110.19 -5.33 -25.05
N ASP A 194 -109.40 -5.68 -26.06
CA ASP A 194 -109.89 -5.98 -27.44
C ASP A 194 -110.47 -7.40 -27.63
N LYS A 195 -110.62 -8.19 -26.56
CA LYS A 195 -111.12 -9.58 -26.60
C LYS A 195 -112.40 -9.86 -25.80
N VAL A 196 -113.14 -8.82 -25.40
CA VAL A 196 -114.50 -8.93 -24.82
C VAL A 196 -115.51 -8.30 -25.78
#